data_AF-A0A9J6GKX6-F1
#
_entry.id   AF-A0A9J6GKX6-F1
#
_cell.length_a   1.000
_cell.length_b   1.000
_cell.length_c   1.000
_cell.angle_alpha   90.00
_cell.angle_beta   90.00
_cell.angle_gamma   90.00
#
_symmetry.space_group_name_H-M   'P 1'
#
loop_
_entity.id
_entity.type
_entity.pdbx_description
1 polymer ?
#
loop_
_entity_poly.entity_id
_entity_poly.type
_entity_poly.pdbx_seq_one_letter_code
_entity_poly.pdbx_strand_id
1 'polypeptide(L)'
;MKLGVAARNATFKLADVEVLLREEAAKVTAEHWANAVQHVINIETKFRGDGGASAHVQPIIIHLAEDDIDSDSDLSGIESFEDV
;
A
#
# COMPACT_ATOMS: atom_id res chain seq x y z
N MET A 1 -6.74 15.70 -11.47
CA MET A 1 -7.33 16.70 -10.57
C MET A 1 -6.38 17.89 -10.53
N LYS A 2 -6.78 19.04 -11.07
CA LYS A 2 -5.89 20.21 -11.17
C LYS A 2 -5.70 20.82 -9.78
N LEU A 3 -4.48 21.28 -9.54
CA LEU A 3 -3.94 21.87 -8.32
C LEU A 3 -4.68 23.17 -7.91
N GLY A 4 -5.99 23.16 -7.72
CA GLY A 4 -6.79 24.39 -7.54
C GLY A 4 -6.33 25.22 -6.35
N VAL A 5 -6.29 24.60 -5.17
CA VAL A 5 -5.77 25.24 -3.95
C VAL A 5 -4.25 25.41 -4.02
N ALA A 6 -3.53 24.34 -4.41
CA ALA A 6 -2.07 24.34 -4.41
C ALA A 6 -1.44 25.35 -5.39
N ALA A 7 -2.08 25.62 -6.53
CA ALA A 7 -1.60 26.59 -7.51
C ALA A 7 -1.98 28.04 -7.17
N ARG A 8 -3.00 28.24 -6.31
CA ARG A 8 -3.52 29.57 -5.93
C ARG A 8 -3.11 30.01 -4.54
N ASN A 9 -2.57 29.11 -3.73
CA ASN A 9 -2.05 29.42 -2.41
C ASN A 9 -0.70 30.15 -2.52
N ALA A 10 -0.75 31.46 -2.71
CA ALA A 10 0.45 32.32 -2.75
C ALA A 10 0.84 32.90 -1.38
N THR A 11 -0.10 32.88 -0.41
CA THR A 11 0.09 33.53 0.89
C THR A 11 0.53 32.55 1.98
N PHE A 12 0.32 31.24 1.78
CA PHE A 12 0.62 30.17 2.74
C PHE A 12 -0.06 30.35 4.10
N LYS A 13 -1.08 31.19 4.18
CA LYS A 13 -1.87 31.44 5.39
C LYS A 13 -3.06 30.51 5.43
N LEU A 14 -3.35 29.98 6.62
CA LEU A 14 -4.45 29.03 6.80
C LEU A 14 -5.81 29.62 6.40
N ALA A 15 -6.07 30.88 6.73
CA ALA A 15 -7.32 31.56 6.38
C ALA A 15 -7.55 31.61 4.86
N ASP A 16 -6.50 31.91 4.08
CA ASP A 16 -6.60 32.01 2.63
C ASP A 16 -6.76 30.61 2.00
N VAL A 17 -6.09 29.61 2.57
CA VAL A 17 -6.26 28.20 2.17
C VAL A 17 -7.69 27.73 2.43
N GLU A 18 -8.29 28.10 3.56
CA GLU A 18 -9.66 27.73 3.91
C GLU A 18 -10.68 28.28 2.89
N VAL A 19 -10.50 29.55 2.47
CA VAL A 19 -11.33 30.16 1.42
C VAL A 19 -11.17 29.42 0.10
N LEU A 20 -9.92 29.22 -0.34
CA LEU A 20 -9.62 28.50 -1.58
C LEU A 20 -10.18 27.07 -1.56
N LEU A 21 -10.09 26.38 -0.42
CA LEU A 21 -10.62 25.03 -0.26
C LEU A 21 -12.13 25.01 -0.42
N ARG A 22 -12.86 25.95 0.19
CA ARG A 22 -14.31 26.07 0.01
C ARG A 22 -14.69 26.33 -1.45
N GLU A 23 -13.99 27.24 -2.11
CA GLU A 23 -14.23 27.55 -3.53
C GLU A 23 -14.03 26.34 -4.44
N GLU A 24 -12.93 25.59 -4.27
CA GLU A 24 -12.66 24.43 -5.10
C GLU A 24 -13.58 23.25 -4.75
N ALA A 25 -13.94 23.06 -3.48
CA ALA A 25 -14.89 22.04 -3.06
C ALA A 25 -16.29 22.27 -3.68
N ALA A 26 -16.72 23.54 -3.79
CA ALA A 26 -17.98 23.89 -4.43
C ALA A 26 -18.03 23.56 -5.94
N LYS A 27 -16.88 23.40 -6.59
CA LYS A 27 -16.78 23.02 -8.02
C LYS A 27 -16.85 21.51 -8.24
N VAL A 28 -16.79 20.71 -7.18
CA VAL A 28 -16.89 19.25 -7.29
C VAL A 28 -18.32 18.89 -7.71
N THR A 29 -18.44 18.20 -8.84
CA THR A 29 -19.72 17.77 -9.41
C THR A 29 -19.93 16.26 -9.23
N ALA A 30 -21.14 15.77 -9.48
CA ALA A 30 -21.44 14.34 -9.48
C ALA A 30 -20.55 13.55 -10.47
N GLU A 31 -20.20 14.15 -11.61
CA GLU A 31 -19.29 13.55 -12.58
C GLU A 31 -17.87 13.39 -12.04
N HIS A 32 -17.37 14.39 -11.29
CA HIS A 32 -16.07 14.27 -10.61
C HIS A 32 -16.05 13.09 -9.63
N TRP A 33 -17.13 12.88 -8.89
CA TRP A 33 -17.28 11.73 -7.99
C TRP A 33 -17.37 10.41 -8.75
N ALA A 34 -18.18 10.33 -9.81
CA ALA A 34 -18.29 9.13 -10.63
C ALA A 34 -16.94 8.73 -11.23
N ASN A 35 -16.17 9.71 -11.73
CA ASN A 35 -14.83 9.50 -12.24
C ASN A 35 -13.85 9.00 -11.17
N ALA A 36 -13.94 9.52 -9.93
CA ALA A 36 -13.12 9.06 -8.82
C ALA A 36 -13.44 7.60 -8.45
N VAL A 37 -14.72 7.23 -8.38
CA VAL A 37 -15.15 5.85 -8.12
C VAL A 37 -14.69 4.92 -9.24
N GLN A 38 -14.86 5.32 -10.51
CA GLN A 38 -14.42 4.52 -11.64
C GLN A 38 -12.90 4.29 -11.64
N HIS A 39 -12.12 5.29 -11.22
CA HIS A 39 -10.68 5.14 -11.09
C HIS A 39 -10.29 4.06 -10.07
N VAL A 40 -10.94 4.03 -8.90
CA VAL A 40 -10.68 3.00 -7.88
C VAL A 40 -11.03 1.61 -8.40
N ILE A 41 -12.20 1.44 -9.01
CA ILE A 41 -12.62 0.17 -9.62
C ILE A 41 -11.58 -0.33 -10.63
N ASN A 42 -11.04 0.57 -11.46
CA ASN A 42 -10.03 0.22 -12.45
C ASN A 42 -8.71 -0.23 -11.78
N ILE A 43 -8.29 0.43 -10.69
CA ILE A 43 -7.10 0.02 -9.93
C ILE A 43 -7.31 -1.36 -9.30
N GLU A 44 -8.45 -1.59 -8.65
CA GLU A 44 -8.75 -2.88 -8.02
C GLU A 44 -8.83 -4.01 -9.04
N THR A 45 -9.44 -3.74 -10.20
CA THR A 45 -9.52 -4.69 -11.32
C THR A 45 -8.12 -5.03 -11.82
N LYS A 46 -7.27 -4.02 -12.01
CA LYS A 46 -5.88 -4.22 -12.40
C LYS A 46 -5.11 -5.05 -11.37
N PHE A 47 -5.24 -4.72 -10.08
CA PHE A 47 -4.60 -5.46 -9.00
C PHE A 47 -5.04 -6.94 -8.95
N ARG A 48 -6.34 -7.21 -9.18
CA ARG A 48 -6.86 -8.58 -9.26
C ARG A 48 -6.32 -9.33 -10.49
N GLY A 49 -6.21 -8.66 -11.62
CA GLY A 49 -5.69 -9.25 -12.87
C GLY A 49 -4.17 -9.47 -12.86
N ASP A 50 -3.42 -8.56 -12.24
CA ASP A 50 -1.95 -8.57 -12.19
C ASP A 50 -1.38 -9.54 -11.14
N GLY A 51 -2.20 -10.43 -10.58
CA GLY A 51 -1.70 -11.63 -9.91
C GLY A 51 -1.19 -11.41 -8.49
N GLY A 52 -1.88 -10.63 -7.66
CA GLY A 52 -1.64 -10.64 -6.20
C GLY A 52 -1.75 -12.04 -5.53
N ALA A 53 -2.28 -13.03 -6.25
CA ALA A 53 -2.34 -14.44 -5.84
C ALA A 53 -1.35 -15.36 -6.59
N SER A 54 -0.52 -14.83 -7.51
CA SER A 54 0.44 -15.60 -8.29
C SER A 54 1.88 -15.32 -7.84
N ALA A 55 2.10 -15.17 -6.54
CA ALA A 55 3.42 -15.46 -6.02
C ALA A 55 3.65 -16.95 -6.27
N HIS A 56 4.67 -17.27 -7.08
CA HIS A 56 5.18 -18.63 -7.25
C HIS A 56 5.72 -19.09 -5.89
N VAL A 57 4.85 -19.50 -4.97
CA VAL A 57 5.26 -20.10 -3.70
C VAL A 57 5.76 -21.48 -4.06
N GLN A 58 7.10 -21.65 -4.02
CA GLN A 58 7.68 -22.96 -4.21
C GLN A 58 7.18 -23.87 -3.09
N PRO A 59 6.70 -25.09 -3.40
CA PRO A 59 6.24 -26.02 -2.38
C PRO A 59 7.39 -26.37 -1.44
N ILE A 60 7.16 -26.27 -0.14
CA ILE A 60 8.09 -26.77 0.87
C ILE A 60 7.89 -28.29 0.93
N ILE A 61 8.91 -29.05 0.54
CA ILE A 61 8.90 -30.51 0.64
C ILE A 61 9.54 -30.89 1.98
N ILE A 62 8.72 -31.37 2.92
CA ILE A 62 9.17 -31.91 4.20
C ILE A 62 9.32 -33.43 4.03
N HIS A 63 10.54 -33.94 4.09
CA HIS A 63 10.80 -35.37 4.12
C HIS A 63 10.66 -35.85 5.56
N LEU A 64 9.61 -36.60 5.85
CA LEU A 64 9.44 -37.29 7.12
C LEU A 64 10.14 -38.65 7.00
N ALA A 65 11.43 -38.70 7.31
CA ALA A 65 12.11 -39.96 7.53
C ALA A 65 11.73 -40.45 8.94
N GLU A 66 11.42 -41.73 9.09
CA GLU A 66 11.19 -42.36 10.40
C GLU A 66 12.49 -42.56 11.21
N ASP A 67 13.64 -42.19 10.65
CA ASP A 67 14.93 -42.25 11.32
C ASP A 67 15.58 -40.86 11.34
N ASP A 68 15.35 -40.13 12.44
CA ASP A 68 16.18 -39.01 12.86
C ASP A 68 17.63 -39.49 13.03
N ILE A 69 18.42 -39.38 11.96
CA ILE A 69 19.88 -39.40 12.05
C ILE A 69 20.38 -37.97 11.82
N ASP A 70 20.53 -37.29 12.96
CA ASP A 70 21.44 -36.20 13.30
C ASP A 70 21.74 -35.18 12.19
N SER A 71 20.97 -34.09 12.19
CA SER A 71 21.34 -32.88 11.46
C SER A 71 22.10 -31.97 12.42
N ASP A 72 23.42 -32.13 12.44
CA ASP A 72 24.36 -31.19 13.08
C ASP A 72 24.08 -29.78 12.54
N SER A 73 23.25 -29.04 13.26
CA SER A 73 22.94 -27.65 12.98
C SER A 73 24.06 -26.81 13.54
N ASP A 74 24.93 -26.33 12.64
CA ASP A 74 25.94 -25.33 12.95
C ASP A 74 25.23 -24.00 13.27
N LEU A 75 24.89 -23.81 14.55
CA LEU A 75 24.28 -22.61 15.11
C LEU A 75 25.33 -21.62 15.63
N SER A 76 26.52 -21.57 15.01
CA SER A 76 27.63 -20.70 15.43
C SER A 76 27.41 -19.19 15.25
N GLY A 77 26.21 -18.76 14.86
CA GLY A 77 25.91 -17.35 14.56
C GLY A 77 24.65 -16.76 15.20
N ILE A 78 23.94 -17.49 16.08
CA ILE A 78 22.79 -16.93 16.80
C ILE A 78 23.28 -16.40 18.16
N GLU A 79 23.50 -15.09 18.21
CA GLU A 79 23.64 -14.37 19.48
C GLU A 79 22.25 -14.28 20.15
N SER A 80 22.13 -14.87 21.33
CA SER A 80 20.96 -14.73 22.19
C SER A 80 20.86 -13.29 22.69
N PHE A 81 19.81 -12.58 22.28
CA PHE A 81 19.39 -11.34 22.94
C PHE A 81 18.74 -11.68 24.28
N GLU A 82 19.53 -11.78 25.34
CA GLU A 82 19.01 -11.69 26.71
C GLU A 82 18.81 -10.21 27.04
N ASP A 83 17.55 -9.75 27.01
CA ASP A 83 17.11 -8.48 27.57
C ASP A 83 16.85 -8.65 29.08
N VAL A 84 17.58 -7.83 29.87
CA VAL A 84 17.27 -7.16 31.16
C VAL A 84 16.81 -8.00 32.36
#